data_AF-A0A1F8MJ50-F1
#
_entry.id   AF-A0A1F8MJ50-F1
#
_cell.length_a   1.000
_cell.length_b   1.000
_cell.length_c   1.000
_cell.angle_alpha   90.00
_cell.angle_beta   90.00
_cell.angle_gamma   90.00
#
_symmetry.space_group_name_H-M   'P 1'
#
loop_
_entity.id
_entity.type
_entity.pdbx_description
1 polymer ?
#
loop_
_entity_poly.entity_id
_entity_poly.type
_entity_poly.pdbx_seq_one_letter_code
_entity_poly.pdbx_strand_id
1 'polypeptide(L)' 'AAGILASLKGTGAIKNLELDVDSDGQVNISLNGSEVPLSFFPVQIIRNTLAGMVSNLKGVSEEMSTLELKISQ' A
#
# COMPACT_ATOMS: atom_id res chain seq x y z
N ALA A 1 -6.79 11.63 -6.76
CA ALA A 1 -6.72 10.23 -7.21
C ALA A 1 -6.38 9.36 -6.01
N ALA A 2 -7.31 8.54 -5.52
CA ALA A 2 -7.13 7.68 -4.34
C ALA A 2 -7.93 6.37 -4.45
N GLY A 3 -8.07 5.84 -5.68
CA GLY A 3 -9.13 4.87 -6.02
C GLY A 3 -9.16 3.59 -5.17
N ILE A 4 -8.01 2.98 -4.88
CA ILE A 4 -7.94 1.73 -4.10
C ILE A 4 -8.30 1.98 -2.63
N LEU A 5 -7.86 3.11 -2.06
CA LEU A 5 -8.03 3.45 -0.64
C LEU A 5 -9.40 4.10 -0.35
N ALA A 6 -9.97 4.80 -1.33
CA ALA A 6 -11.31 5.40 -1.22
C ALA A 6 -12.42 4.33 -1.16
N SER A 7 -12.12 3.09 -1.54
CA SER A 7 -13.05 1.96 -1.43
C SER A 7 -13.14 1.36 -0.02
N LEU A 8 -12.20 1.70 0.86
CA LEU A 8 -12.19 1.25 2.25
C LEU A 8 -13.34 1.92 2.99
N LYS A 9 -14.18 1.14 3.67
CA LYS A 9 -15.32 1.67 4.41
C LYS A 9 -14.86 2.26 5.75
N GLY A 10 -15.40 3.41 6.13
CA GLY A 10 -15.18 4.02 7.44
C GLY A 10 -13.88 4.83 7.58
N THR A 11 -13.15 5.06 6.48
CA THR A 11 -11.81 5.65 6.48
C THR A 11 -11.75 7.18 6.38
N GLY A 12 -12.88 7.85 6.12
CA GLY A 12 -12.92 9.30 5.96
C GLY A 12 -12.01 9.82 4.83
N ALA A 13 -11.67 11.10 4.87
CA ALA A 13 -10.69 11.66 3.94
C ALA A 13 -9.25 11.24 4.31
N ILE A 14 -8.41 11.00 3.30
CA ILE A 14 -7.00 10.67 3.50
C ILE A 14 -6.23 11.94 3.88
N LYS A 15 -5.72 12.01 5.12
CA LYS A 15 -4.79 13.07 5.57
C LYS A 15 -3.37 12.54 5.65
N ASN A 16 -3.21 11.41 6.35
CA ASN A 16 -1.98 10.65 6.44
C ASN A 16 -2.23 9.21 6.03
N LEU A 17 -1.41 8.69 5.14
CA LEU A 17 -1.39 7.30 4.75
C LEU A 17 0.02 6.76 4.91
N GLU A 18 0.13 5.67 5.64
CA GLU A 18 1.33 4.84 5.70
C GLU A 18 0.93 3.44 5.20
N LEU A 19 1.71 2.93 4.26
CA LEU A 19 1.53 1.61 3.70
C LEU A 19 2.87 0.90 3.64
N ASP A 20 2.90 -0.31 4.16
CA ASP A 20 4.09 -1.15 4.20
C ASP A 20 3.80 -2.51 3.58
N VAL A 21 4.74 -2.99 2.78
CA VAL A 21 4.83 -4.37 2.32
C VAL A 21 6.06 -4.98 2.96
N ASP A 22 5.86 -6.00 3.79
CA ASP A 22 6.97 -6.72 4.42
C ASP A 22 7.54 -7.82 3.51
N SER A 23 8.59 -8.50 3.99
CA SER A 23 9.30 -9.54 3.25
C SER A 23 8.45 -10.78 2.95
N ASP A 24 7.40 -11.02 3.74
CA ASP A 24 6.45 -12.11 3.52
C ASP A 24 5.34 -11.68 2.52
N GLY A 25 5.31 -10.39 2.20
CA GLY A 25 4.36 -9.76 1.31
C GLY A 25 3.01 -9.47 1.95
N GLN A 26 2.96 -9.41 3.27
CA GLN A 26 1.82 -8.84 3.98
C GLN A 26 1.78 -7.34 3.74
N VAL A 27 0.58 -6.80 3.55
CA VAL A 27 0.34 -5.38 3.39
C VAL A 27 -0.26 -4.84 4.68
N ASN A 28 0.37 -3.83 5.27
CA ASN A 28 -0.13 -3.09 6.42
C ASN A 28 -0.50 -1.67 5.96
N ILE A 29 -1.65 -1.17 6.43
CA ILE A 29 -2.10 0.18 6.11
C ILE A 29 -2.49 0.88 7.40
N SER A 30 -1.87 2.02 7.66
CA SER A 30 -2.33 2.99 8.64
C SER A 30 -2.90 4.20 7.92
N LEU A 31 -4.14 4.52 8.21
CA LEU A 31 -4.81 5.71 7.70
C LEU A 31 -5.20 6.63 8.83
N ASN A 32 -4.69 7.86 8.79
CA ASN A 32 -4.91 8.87 9.81
C ASN A 32 -4.52 8.39 11.22
N GLY A 33 -3.52 7.50 11.32
CA GLY A 33 -3.05 6.90 12.57
C GLY A 33 -3.84 5.68 13.03
N SER A 34 -4.87 5.26 12.28
CA SER A 34 -5.66 4.06 12.56
C SER A 34 -5.32 2.94 11.60
N GLU A 35 -5.06 1.75 12.12
CA GLU A 35 -4.84 0.55 11.32
C GLU A 35 -6.11 0.19 10.53
N VAL A 36 -5.92 -0.13 9.25
CA VAL A 36 -7.00 -0.60 8.38
C VAL A 36 -6.83 -2.10 8.19
N PRO A 37 -7.72 -2.93 8.78
CA PRO A 37 -7.64 -4.37 8.59
C PRO A 37 -7.96 -4.74 7.15
N LEU A 38 -7.11 -5.58 6.56
CA LEU A 38 -7.26 -6.07 5.20
C LEU A 38 -7.55 -7.57 5.22
N SER A 39 -8.45 -8.01 4.34
CA SER A 39 -8.59 -9.43 4.02
C SER A 39 -7.54 -9.86 2.98
N PHE A 40 -7.40 -11.16 2.77
CA PHE A 40 -6.42 -11.73 1.85
C PHE A 40 -6.49 -11.15 0.42
N PHE A 41 -7.70 -10.91 -0.10
CA PHE A 41 -7.88 -10.45 -1.47
C PHE A 41 -7.32 -9.02 -1.70
N PRO A 42 -7.69 -7.99 -0.90
CA PRO A 42 -7.06 -6.67 -0.98
C PRO A 42 -5.53 -6.68 -0.86
N VAL A 43 -4.96 -7.51 0.02
CA VAL A 43 -3.50 -7.64 0.19
C VAL A 43 -2.83 -8.00 -1.14
N GLN A 44 -3.36 -9.01 -1.84
CA GLN A 44 -2.81 -9.46 -3.13
C GLN A 44 -2.87 -8.36 -4.20
N ILE A 45 -4.01 -7.67 -4.31
CA ILE A 45 -4.18 -6.61 -5.31
C ILE A 45 -3.22 -5.45 -5.05
N ILE A 46 -3.11 -4.99 -3.80
CA ILE A 46 -2.24 -3.88 -3.43
C ILE A 46 -0.78 -4.25 -3.67
N ARG A 47 -0.31 -5.40 -3.15
CA ARG A 47 1.07 -5.86 -3.33
C ARG A 47 1.47 -5.92 -4.80
N ASN A 48 0.66 -6.59 -5.63
CA ASN A 48 0.98 -6.76 -7.06
C ASN A 48 0.99 -5.44 -7.82
N THR A 49 0.08 -4.53 -7.47
CA THR A 49 0.03 -3.18 -8.07
C THR A 49 1.29 -2.39 -7.72
N LEU A 50 1.69 -2.39 -6.44
CA LEU A 50 2.88 -1.67 -5.98
C LEU A 50 4.16 -2.26 -6.55
N ALA A 51 4.30 -3.59 -6.55
CA ALA A 51 5.43 -4.28 -7.17
C ALA A 51 5.54 -3.93 -8.67
N GLY A 52 4.41 -3.92 -9.39
CA GLY A 52 4.37 -3.51 -10.79
C GLY A 52 4.71 -2.04 -11.01
N MET A 53 4.31 -1.13 -10.10
CA MET A 53 4.69 0.28 -10.19
C MET A 53 6.20 0.48 -10.00
N VAL A 54 6.80 -0.18 -8.99
CA VAL A 54 8.22 0.04 -8.67
C VAL A 54 9.18 -0.71 -9.57
N SER A 55 8.77 -1.86 -10.15
CA SER A 55 9.61 -2.62 -11.08
C SER A 55 9.97 -1.85 -12.34
N ASN A 56 9.18 -0.83 -12.69
CA ASN A 56 9.43 0.03 -13.84
C ASN A 56 10.31 1.25 -13.52
N LEU A 57 10.73 1.42 -12.25
CA LEU A 57 11.59 2.53 -11.88
C LEU A 57 13.02 2.29 -12.38
N LYS A 58 13.63 3.35 -12.91
CA LYS A 58 15.00 3.29 -13.42
C LYS A 58 15.96 2.84 -12.32
N GLY A 59 16.73 1.79 -12.60
CA GLY A 59 17.73 1.25 -11.67
C GLY A 59 17.20 0.17 -10.73
N VAL A 60 15.90 -0.15 -10.79
CA VAL A 60 15.34 -1.35 -10.14
C VAL A 60 15.47 -2.52 -11.11
N SER A 61 16.29 -3.51 -10.75
CA SER A 61 16.52 -4.72 -11.54
C SER A 61 16.16 -6.00 -10.82
N GLU A 62 15.92 -5.91 -9.51
CA GLU A 62 15.59 -7.05 -8.65
C GLU A 62 14.13 -7.00 -8.23
N GLU A 63 13.59 -8.16 -7.84
CA GLU A 63 12.23 -8.24 -7.32
C GLU A 63 12.12 -7.49 -5.98
N MET A 64 10.98 -6.80 -5.82
CA MET A 64 10.68 -6.06 -4.60
C MET A 64 10.43 -7.04 -3.43
N SER A 65 11.28 -6.99 -2.41
CA SER A 65 11.09 -7.73 -1.16
C SER A 65 10.24 -6.95 -0.16
N THR A 66 10.51 -5.66 0.01
CA THR A 66 9.79 -4.75 0.91
C THR A 66 9.50 -3.43 0.22
N LEU A 67 8.44 -2.73 0.64
CA LEU A 67 8.12 -1.41 0.13
C LEU A 67 7.38 -0.57 1.18
N GLU A 68 7.83 0.67 1.37
CA GLU A 68 7.18 1.65 2.23
C GLU A 68 6.69 2.81 1.37
N LEU A 69 5.42 3.19 1.55
CA LEU A 69 4.79 4.32 0.88
C LEU A 69 4.14 5.22 1.93
N LYS A 70 4.61 6.47 2.00
CA LYS A 70 4.08 7.50 2.89
C LYS A 70 3.52 8.66 2.09
N ILE A 71 2.28 9.04 2.42
CA ILE A 71 1.62 10.22 1.86
C ILE A 71 1.10 11.04 3.02
N SER A 72 1.51 12.31 3.06
CA SER A 72 1.04 13.31 4.02
C SER A 72 0.61 14.56 3.25
N GLN A 73 -0.53 15.12 3.63
CA GLN A 73 -1.10 16.35 3.03
C GLN A 73 -1.09 17.50 4.04
#